data_AF-A0A7C7JQF0-F1
#
_entry.id   AF-A0A7C7JQF0-F1
#
_cell.length_a   1.000
_cell.length_b   1.000
_cell.length_c   1.000
_cell.angle_alpha   90.00
_cell.angle_beta   90.00
_cell.angle_gamma   90.00
#
_symmetry.space_group_name_H-M   'P 1'
#
loop_
_entity.id
_entity.type
_entity.pdbx_description
1 polymer ?
#
loop_
_entity_poly.entity_id
_entity_poly.type
_entity_poly.pdbx_seq_one_letter_code
_entity_poly.pdbx_strand_id
1 'polypeptide(L)'
;MSLPTLGKYLYTIPFVAFGIMHFTNTDALAGMVPIPGGSLWVYVTGLCLLAASLSVYTGKHTALAMKLLGILLLIIVFSIHVPGVMGGGAETWMTPMLHTTGLAGGAFVLAGVHEGS
;
A
#
# COMPACT_ATOMS: atom_id res chain seq x y z
N MET A 1 5.68 3.26 -25.72
CA MET A 1 5.31 2.61 -24.44
C MET A 1 3.84 2.23 -24.51
N SER A 2 3.46 0.99 -24.17
CA SER A 2 2.04 0.56 -24.21
C SER A 2 1.26 1.05 -22.98
N LEU A 3 -0.07 1.14 -23.10
CA LEU A 3 -0.96 1.55 -22.00
C LEU A 3 -0.77 0.71 -20.72
N PRO A 4 -0.69 -0.64 -20.76
CA PRO A 4 -0.45 -1.43 -19.56
C PRO A 4 0.92 -1.16 -18.93
N THR A 5 1.94 -0.95 -19.76
CA THR A 5 3.29 -0.60 -19.29
C THR A 5 3.29 0.77 -18.60
N LEU A 6 2.55 1.74 -19.12
CA LEU A 6 2.40 3.05 -18.50
C LEU A 6 1.60 2.97 -17.20
N GLY A 7 0.48 2.24 -17.23
CA GLY A 7 -0.41 2.05 -16.08
C GLY A 7 0.32 1.45 -14.88
N LYS A 8 1.12 0.40 -15.07
CA LYS A 8 1.84 -0.24 -13.95
C LYS A 8 2.86 0.70 -13.28
N TYR A 9 3.49 1.60 -14.04
CA TYR A 9 4.43 2.57 -13.46
C TYR A 9 3.69 3.73 -12.79
N LEU A 10 2.65 4.27 -13.41
CA LEU A 10 1.80 5.29 -12.76
C LEU A 10 1.18 4.78 -11.47
N TYR A 11 0.78 3.51 -11.44
CA TYR A 11 0.26 2.84 -10.26
C TYR A 11 1.32 2.68 -9.15
N THR A 12 2.58 2.39 -9.51
CA THR A 12 3.64 2.11 -8.52
C THR A 12 4.41 3.32 -8.01
N ILE A 13 4.47 4.41 -8.77
CA ILE A 13 5.15 5.64 -8.35
C ILE A 13 4.67 6.16 -6.97
N PRO A 14 3.36 6.23 -6.68
CA PRO A 14 2.88 6.63 -5.35
C PRO A 14 3.41 5.73 -4.23
N PHE A 15 3.53 4.41 -4.43
CA PHE A 15 4.06 3.52 -3.40
C PHE A 15 5.54 3.71 -3.15
N VAL A 16 6.32 4.17 -4.15
CA VAL A 16 7.71 4.62 -3.91
C VAL A 16 7.72 5.81 -2.95
N ALA A 17 6.90 6.83 -3.24
CA ALA A 17 6.80 8.02 -2.41
C ALA A 17 6.30 7.70 -0.99
N PHE A 18 5.19 6.97 -0.87
CA PHE A 18 4.66 6.54 0.43
C PHE A 18 5.64 5.64 1.18
N GLY A 19 6.35 4.74 0.48
CA GLY A 19 7.39 3.91 1.04
C GLY A 19 8.47 4.73 1.71
N ILE A 20 9.02 5.74 1.02
CA ILE A 20 9.99 6.69 1.59
C ILE A 20 9.37 7.47 2.77
N MET A 21 8.14 7.97 2.62
CA MET A 21 7.44 8.73 3.67
C MET A 21 7.23 7.93 4.95
N HIS A 22 7.14 6.60 4.91
CA HIS A 22 7.07 5.77 6.12
C HIS A 22 8.39 5.81 6.91
N PHE A 23 9.54 5.96 6.25
CA PHE A 23 10.83 6.11 6.92
C PHE A 23 11.07 7.54 7.44
N THR A 24 10.59 8.56 6.73
CA THR A 24 10.81 9.96 7.11
C THR A 24 9.79 10.49 8.11
N ASN A 25 8.58 9.91 8.16
CA ASN A 25 7.50 10.34 9.05
C ASN A 25 7.13 9.28 10.10
N THR A 26 8.07 8.41 10.47
CA THR A 26 7.81 7.26 11.33
C THR A 26 7.14 7.63 12.64
N ASP A 27 7.61 8.68 13.32
CA ASP A 27 7.10 9.10 14.62
C ASP A 27 5.64 9.56 14.55
N ALA A 28 5.25 10.21 13.44
CA ALA A 28 3.87 10.64 13.21
C ALA A 28 2.93 9.46 12.93
N LEU A 29 3.44 8.38 12.32
CA LEU A 29 2.66 7.21 11.93
C LEU A 29 2.63 6.13 13.03
N ALA A 30 3.61 6.10 13.92
CA ALA A 30 3.75 5.06 14.93
C ALA A 30 2.52 4.95 15.85
N GLY A 31 1.91 6.09 16.20
CA GLY A 31 0.70 6.15 17.03
C GLY A 31 -0.56 5.60 16.35
N MET A 32 -0.53 5.39 15.03
CA MET A 32 -1.66 4.83 14.26
C MET A 32 -1.64 3.30 14.23
N VAL A 33 -0.54 2.66 14.63
CA VAL A 33 -0.41 1.20 14.57
C VAL A 33 -1.21 0.57 15.72
N PRO A 34 -2.24 -0.26 15.44
CA PRO A 34 -3.15 -0.77 16.47
C PRO A 34 -2.60 -1.98 17.25
N ILE A 35 -1.30 -2.25 17.13
CA ILE A 35 -0.60 -3.37 17.76
C ILE A 35 0.74 -2.90 18.36
N PRO A 36 1.27 -3.62 19.38
CA PRO A 36 2.58 -3.31 19.93
C PRO A 36 3.68 -3.32 18.87
N GLY A 37 4.63 -2.40 18.99
CA GLY A 37 5.79 -2.27 18.10
C GLY A 37 5.87 -0.93 17.36
N GLY A 38 4.76 -0.20 17.21
CA GLY A 38 4.72 1.18 16.69
C GLY A 38 5.57 1.37 15.43
N SER A 39 6.67 2.11 15.57
CA SER A 39 7.65 2.43 14.52
C SER A 39 8.16 1.22 13.72
N LEU A 40 8.31 0.03 14.36
CA LEU A 40 8.73 -1.18 13.66
C LEU A 40 7.78 -1.51 12.50
N TRP A 41 6.46 -1.48 12.75
CA TRP A 41 5.46 -1.80 11.74
C TRP A 41 5.36 -0.72 10.66
N VAL A 42 5.66 0.53 11.01
CA VAL A 42 5.75 1.62 10.02
C VAL A 42 6.92 1.37 9.05
N TYR A 43 8.11 1.03 9.56
CA TYR A 43 9.25 0.67 8.70
C TYR A 43 8.99 -0.58 7.86
N VAL A 44 8.37 -1.62 8.44
CA VAL A 44 7.98 -2.84 7.70
C VAL A 44 7.02 -2.50 6.58
N THR A 45 6.01 -1.66 6.85
CA THR A 45 5.04 -1.21 5.84
C THR A 45 5.75 -0.44 4.74
N GLY A 46 6.60 0.54 5.08
CA GLY A 46 7.40 1.30 4.11
C GLY A 46 8.26 0.40 3.22
N LEU A 47 8.94 -0.59 3.81
CA LEU A 47 9.74 -1.57 3.08
C LEU A 47 8.89 -2.39 2.12
N CYS A 48 7.72 -2.86 2.54
CA CYS A 48 6.79 -3.60 1.69
C CYS A 48 6.31 -2.77 0.49
N LEU A 49 6.00 -1.47 0.68
CA LEU A 49 5.62 -0.56 -0.42
C LEU A 49 6.75 -0.40 -1.44
N LEU A 50 7.99 -0.23 -0.97
CA LEU A 50 9.18 -0.13 -1.83
C LEU A 50 9.47 -1.44 -2.56
N ALA A 51 9.43 -2.57 -1.86
CA ALA A 51 9.66 -3.89 -2.44
C ALA A 51 8.61 -4.22 -3.51
N ALA A 52 7.34 -3.88 -3.26
CA ALA A 52 6.27 -4.03 -4.22
C ALA A 52 6.52 -3.19 -5.49
N SER A 53 6.92 -1.94 -5.33
CA SER A 53 7.28 -1.07 -6.46
C SER A 53 8.47 -1.61 -7.26
N LEU A 54 9.52 -2.05 -6.55
CA LEU A 54 10.73 -2.62 -7.16
C LEU A 54 10.44 -3.91 -7.94
N SER A 55 9.51 -4.74 -7.46
CA SER A 55 9.08 -5.95 -8.16
C SER A 55 8.54 -5.63 -9.56
N VAL A 56 7.74 -4.56 -9.68
CA VAL A 56 7.14 -4.11 -10.95
C VAL A 56 8.19 -3.56 -11.91
N TYR A 57 9.21 -2.84 -11.40
CA TYR A 57 10.30 -2.32 -12.21
C TYR A 57 11.28 -3.40 -12.68
N THR A 58 11.53 -4.40 -11.84
CA THR A 58 12.43 -5.52 -12.18
C THR A 58 11.72 -6.65 -12.94
N GLY A 59 10.39 -6.67 -12.90
CA GLY A 59 9.57 -7.77 -13.43
C GLY A 59 9.63 -9.05 -12.59
N LYS A 60 10.30 -9.04 -11.44
CA LYS A 60 10.53 -10.24 -10.62
C LYS A 60 9.48 -10.35 -9.54
N HIS A 61 8.83 -11.51 -9.46
CA HIS A 61 7.80 -11.81 -8.46
C HIS A 61 6.64 -10.80 -8.41
N THR A 62 6.38 -10.06 -9.49
CA THR A 62 5.36 -9.00 -9.55
C THR A 62 3.99 -9.49 -9.08
N ALA A 63 3.56 -10.67 -9.54
CA ALA A 63 2.27 -11.23 -9.15
C ALA A 63 2.16 -11.42 -7.63
N LEU A 64 3.17 -12.04 -7.01
CA LEU A 64 3.19 -12.26 -5.56
C LEU A 64 3.26 -10.93 -4.81
N ALA A 65 4.16 -10.04 -5.22
CA ALA A 65 4.35 -8.74 -4.57
C ALA A 65 3.09 -7.86 -4.62
N MET A 66 2.38 -7.86 -5.74
CA MET A 66 1.11 -7.12 -5.88
C MET A 66 -0.04 -7.75 -5.09
N LYS A 67 -0.10 -9.09 -4.96
CA LYS A 67 -1.05 -9.74 -4.03
C LYS A 67 -0.78 -9.32 -2.59
N LEU A 68 0.48 -9.40 -2.16
CA LEU A 68 0.88 -9.03 -0.79
C LEU A 68 0.63 -7.55 -0.53
N LEU A 69 0.92 -6.67 -1.50
CA LEU A 69 0.60 -5.25 -1.43
C LEU A 69 -0.90 -5.04 -1.24
N GLY A 70 -1.75 -5.65 -2.08
CA GLY A 70 -3.21 -5.51 -1.94
C GLY A 70 -3.72 -5.99 -0.58
N ILE A 71 -3.20 -7.12 -0.09
CA ILE A 71 -3.52 -7.64 1.26
C ILE A 71 -3.09 -6.65 2.34
N LEU A 72 -1.86 -6.12 2.26
CA LEU A 72 -1.35 -5.12 3.21
C LEU A 72 -2.23 -3.86 3.23
N LEU A 73 -2.62 -3.36 2.07
CA LEU A 73 -3.50 -2.19 1.95
C LEU A 73 -4.89 -2.46 2.56
N LEU A 74 -5.45 -3.66 2.37
CA LEU A 74 -6.70 -4.04 3.03
C LEU A 74 -6.55 -4.18 4.55
N ILE A 75 -5.42 -4.70 5.04
CA ILE A 75 -5.12 -4.73 6.47
C ILE A 75 -5.14 -3.31 7.03
N ILE A 76 -4.49 -2.34 6.36
CA ILE A 76 -4.51 -0.92 6.77
C ILE A 76 -5.94 -0.36 6.77
N VAL A 77 -6.74 -0.66 5.74
CA VAL A 77 -8.15 -0.24 5.67
C VAL A 77 -8.93 -0.75 6.88
N PHE A 78 -8.86 -2.05 7.18
CA PHE A 78 -9.67 -2.64 8.24
C PHE A 78 -9.14 -2.37 9.65
N SER A 79 -7.84 -2.15 9.82
CA SER A 79 -7.22 -1.96 11.14
C SER A 79 -7.04 -0.50 11.54
N ILE A 80 -6.98 0.44 10.59
CA ILE A 80 -6.77 1.87 10.85
C ILE A 80 -7.94 2.70 10.34
N HIS A 81 -8.25 2.62 9.04
CA HIS A 81 -9.21 3.55 8.44
C HIS A 81 -10.66 3.28 8.88
N VAL A 82 -11.11 2.03 8.88
CA VAL A 82 -12.46 1.65 9.30
C VAL A 82 -12.70 2.02 10.77
N PRO A 83 -11.83 1.66 11.74
CA PRO A 83 -11.96 2.12 13.11
C PRO A 83 -11.95 3.65 13.24
N GLY A 84 -11.12 4.35 12.47
CA GLY A 84 -11.07 5.81 12.46
C GLY A 84 -12.40 6.45 12.00
N VAL A 85 -13.03 5.91 10.95
CA VAL A 85 -14.36 6.35 10.50
C VAL A 85 -15.41 6.03 11.57
N MET A 86 -15.42 4.81 12.11
CA MET A 86 -16.40 4.36 13.12
C MET A 86 -16.26 5.12 14.45
N GLY A 87 -15.05 5.60 14.78
CA GLY A 87 -14.75 6.44 15.94
C GLY A 87 -15.16 7.90 15.78
N GLY A 88 -15.86 8.26 14.70
CA GLY A 88 -16.37 9.61 14.47
C GLY A 88 -15.45 10.54 13.68
N GLY A 89 -14.28 10.07 13.23
CA GLY A 89 -13.34 10.86 12.43
C GLY A 89 -13.55 10.72 10.91
N ALA A 90 -14.80 10.62 10.44
CA ALA A 90 -15.10 10.33 9.04
C ALA A 90 -14.50 11.38 8.07
N GLU A 91 -14.45 12.65 8.47
CA GLU A 91 -13.81 13.75 7.72
C GLU A 91 -12.31 13.53 7.49
N THR A 92 -11.66 12.82 8.40
CA THR A 92 -10.22 12.50 8.32
C THR A 92 -9.99 11.17 7.60
N TRP A 93 -10.80 10.15 7.89
CA TRP A 93 -10.50 8.77 7.53
C TRP A 93 -11.23 8.23 6.29
N MET A 94 -12.34 8.86 5.86
CA MET A 94 -13.12 8.37 4.72
C MET A 94 -12.33 8.38 3.41
N THR A 95 -11.65 9.49 3.11
CA THR A 95 -10.86 9.60 1.87
C THR A 95 -9.68 8.62 1.85
N PRO A 96 -8.84 8.52 2.90
CA PRO A 96 -7.81 7.48 2.99
C PRO A 96 -8.36 6.06 2.85
N MET A 97 -9.52 5.76 3.45
CA MET A 97 -10.17 4.45 3.36
C MET A 97 -10.50 4.08 1.91
N LEU A 98 -11.23 4.95 1.21
CA LEU A 98 -11.67 4.72 -0.16
C LEU A 98 -10.49 4.68 -1.13
N HIS A 99 -9.55 5.61 -0.99
CA HIS A 99 -8.33 5.66 -1.79
C HIS A 99 -7.52 4.36 -1.65
N THR A 100 -7.27 3.92 -0.41
CA THR A 100 -6.48 2.71 -0.13
C THR A 100 -7.19 1.45 -0.63
N THR A 101 -8.53 1.41 -0.55
CA THR A 101 -9.34 0.31 -1.11
C THR A 101 -9.22 0.23 -2.63
N GLY A 102 -9.31 1.37 -3.32
CA GLY A 102 -9.10 1.45 -4.77
C GLY A 102 -7.69 1.01 -5.19
N LEU A 103 -6.67 1.45 -4.44
CA LEU A 103 -5.29 1.01 -4.64
C LEU A 103 -5.13 -0.49 -4.43
N ALA A 104 -5.76 -1.09 -3.42
CA ALA A 104 -5.73 -2.54 -3.21
C ALA A 104 -6.33 -3.30 -4.39
N GLY A 105 -7.47 -2.83 -4.93
CA GLY A 105 -8.07 -3.39 -6.14
C GLY A 105 -7.12 -3.33 -7.35
N GLY A 106 -6.46 -2.18 -7.55
CA GLY A 106 -5.43 -2.03 -8.59
C GLY A 106 -4.26 -3.01 -8.42
N ALA A 107 -3.87 -3.30 -7.17
CA ALA A 107 -2.82 -4.27 -6.86
C ALA A 107 -3.23 -5.66 -7.34
N PHE A 108 -4.45 -6.10 -7.01
CA PHE A 108 -4.94 -7.42 -7.40
C PHE A 108 -5.10 -7.57 -8.91
N VAL A 109 -5.57 -6.52 -9.61
CA VAL A 109 -5.61 -6.53 -11.08
C VAL A 109 -4.20 -6.68 -11.64
N LEU A 110 -3.24 -5.88 -11.17
CA LEU A 110 -1.86 -5.95 -11.66
C LEU A 110 -1.20 -7.29 -11.32
N ALA A 111 -1.57 -7.90 -10.18
CA ALA A 111 -1.14 -9.24 -9.82
C ALA A 111 -1.62 -10.27 -10.83
N GLY A 112 -2.93 -10.28 -11.14
CA GLY A 112 -3.52 -11.22 -12.10
C GLY A 112 -2.95 -11.10 -13.51
N VAL A 113 -2.59 -9.89 -13.95
CA VAL A 113 -1.91 -9.67 -15.25
C VAL A 113 -0.52 -10.30 -15.31
N HIS A 114 0.14 -10.50 -14.16
CA HIS A 114 1.47 -11.13 -14.07
C HIS A 114 1.39 -12.58 -13.54
N GLU A 115 0.19 -13.14 -13.36
CA GLU A 115 0.04 -14.56 -13.04
C GLU A 115 0.35 -15.40 -14.30
N GLY A 116 1.36 -16.26 -14.21
CA GLY A 116 1.75 -17.14 -15.31
C GLY A 116 2.80 -16.59 -16.29
N SER A 117 3.34 -15.39 -16.02
CA SER A 117 4.52 -14.84 -16.72
C SER A 117 5.83 -15.17 -16.02
#